data_AF-A0A3C1LIC8-F1
#
_entry.id   AF-A0A3C1LIC8-F1
#
_cell.length_a   1.000
_cell.length_b   1.000
_cell.length_c   1.000
_cell.angle_alpha   90.00
_cell.angle_beta   90.00
_cell.angle_gamma   90.00
#
_symmetry.space_group_name_H-M   'P 1'
#
loop_
_entity.id
_entity.type
_entity.pdbx_description
1 polymer ?
#
loop_
_entity_poly.entity_id
_entity_poly.type
_entity_poly.pdbx_seq_one_letter_code
_entity_poly.pdbx_strand_id
1 'polypeptide(L)'
;MKMKLIFTTMLTLAFVLQMFNRYFIFLGYQVNQEAYIKNCINKAKPALRCKGKCQMLSKLKQEEKKDQNNPDRKGEKKDVTPQYINTTANVVVLSNISFSSTYPPQINDLTIVHKSFATFRPPCC
;
A
#
# COMPACT_ATOMS: atom_id res chain seq x y z
N MET A 1 32.78 -31.47 -6.17
CA MET A 1 31.54 -30.80 -6.65
C MET A 1 30.65 -30.22 -5.54
N LYS A 2 30.65 -30.73 -4.30
CA LYS A 2 29.77 -30.24 -3.20
C LYS A 2 30.02 -28.78 -2.78
N MET A 3 31.27 -28.33 -2.79
CA MET A 3 31.61 -26.96 -2.33
C MET A 3 31.06 -25.86 -3.26
N LYS A 4 31.01 -26.13 -4.57
CA LYS A 4 30.41 -25.21 -5.56
C LYS A 4 28.90 -25.08 -5.35
N LEU A 5 28.22 -26.19 -5.05
CA LEU A 5 26.79 -26.20 -4.78
C LEU A 5 26.46 -25.38 -3.52
N ILE A 6 27.22 -25.58 -2.42
CA ILE A 6 27.02 -24.82 -1.18
C ILE A 6 27.20 -23.32 -1.43
N PHE A 7 28.28 -22.94 -2.12
CA PHE A 7 28.54 -21.54 -2.44
C PHE A 7 27.42 -20.90 -3.28
N THR A 8 27.00 -21.58 -4.36
CA THR A 8 25.90 -21.08 -5.20
C THR A 8 24.59 -20.99 -4.41
N THR A 9 24.23 -21.99 -3.62
CA THR A 9 23.00 -21.95 -2.80
C THR A 9 23.02 -20.82 -1.77
N MET A 10 24.17 -20.58 -1.14
CA MET A 10 24.33 -19.51 -0.15
C MET A 10 24.19 -18.13 -0.80
N LEU A 11 24.79 -17.93 -1.97
CA LEU A 11 24.68 -16.67 -2.72
C LEU A 11 23.24 -16.40 -3.18
N THR A 12 22.56 -17.41 -3.70
CA THR A 12 21.14 -17.30 -4.09
C THR A 12 20.27 -16.95 -2.88
N LEU A 13 20.48 -17.62 -1.74
CA LEU A 13 19.71 -17.35 -0.52
C LEU A 13 19.94 -15.91 -0.01
N ALA A 14 21.17 -15.41 -0.06
CA ALA A 14 21.48 -14.03 0.34
C ALA A 14 20.75 -13.00 -0.52
N PHE A 15 20.68 -13.23 -1.84
CA PHE A 15 19.98 -12.34 -2.77
C PHE A 15 18.47 -12.35 -2.54
N VAL A 16 17.91 -13.54 -2.30
CA VAL A 16 16.51 -13.74 -1.91
C VAL A 16 16.21 -12.95 -0.63
N LEU A 17 17.02 -13.09 0.41
CA LEU A 17 16.84 -12.36 1.68
C LEU A 17 16.86 -10.84 1.52
N GLN A 18 17.65 -10.28 0.59
CA GLN A 18 17.63 -8.85 0.28
C GLN A 18 16.26 -8.37 -0.25
N MET A 19 15.52 -9.23 -0.97
CA MET A 19 14.17 -8.90 -1.45
C MET A 19 13.13 -8.90 -0.32
N PHE A 20 13.34 -9.68 0.74
CA PHE A 20 12.39 -9.84 1.84
C PHE A 20 12.56 -8.84 2.99
N ASN A 21 13.41 -7.81 2.86
CA ASN A 21 13.62 -6.79 3.90
C ASN A 21 12.29 -6.22 4.45
N ARG A 22 11.39 -5.82 3.55
CA ARG A 22 10.06 -5.29 3.89
C ARG A 22 9.16 -6.31 4.59
N TYR A 23 9.32 -7.60 4.28
CA TYR A 23 8.54 -8.68 4.87
C TYR A 23 8.90 -8.88 6.36
N PHE A 24 10.15 -8.66 6.75
CA PHE A 24 10.55 -8.72 8.16
C PHE A 24 9.84 -7.67 9.02
N ILE A 25 9.53 -6.48 8.50
CA ILE A 25 8.72 -5.48 9.23
C ILE A 25 7.33 -6.04 9.52
N PHE A 26 6.69 -6.67 8.53
CA PHE A 26 5.35 -7.24 8.67
C PHE A 26 5.35 -8.41 9.66
N LEU A 27 6.32 -9.33 9.54
CA LEU A 27 6.50 -10.42 10.50
C LEU A 27 6.73 -9.89 11.92
N GLY A 28 7.57 -8.86 12.09
CA GLY A 28 7.82 -8.24 13.39
C GLY A 28 6.55 -7.63 14.01
N TYR A 29 5.65 -7.09 13.20
CA TYR A 29 4.34 -6.63 13.66
C TYR A 29 3.44 -7.79 14.12
N GLN A 30 3.43 -8.89 13.37
CA GLN A 30 2.62 -10.07 13.71
C GLN A 30 3.12 -10.77 14.99
N VAL A 31 4.44 -10.91 15.15
CA VAL A 31 5.05 -11.58 16.30
C VAL A 31 4.92 -10.73 17.57
N ASN A 32 5.07 -9.40 17.46
CA ASN A 32 5.06 -8.50 18.62
C ASN A 32 4.16 -7.28 18.40
N GLN A 33 2.86 -7.52 18.21
CA GLN A 33 1.89 -6.45 17.97
C GLN A 33 1.81 -5.44 19.15
N GLU A 34 2.02 -5.90 20.37
CA GLU A 34 1.97 -5.10 21.60
C GLU A 34 2.97 -3.93 21.56
N ALA A 35 4.20 -4.16 21.09
CA ALA A 35 5.20 -3.11 20.95
C ALA A 35 4.76 -2.00 19.96
N TYR A 36 4.02 -2.37 18.91
CA TYR A 36 3.48 -1.42 17.93
C TYR A 36 2.27 -0.66 18.48
N ILE A 37 1.43 -1.31 19.29
CA ILE A 37 0.30 -0.66 19.97
C ILE A 37 0.80 0.35 21.01
N LYS A 38 1.84 0.01 21.77
CA LYS A 38 2.48 0.90 22.75
C LYS A 38 2.96 2.20 22.11
N ASN A 39 3.51 2.15 20.90
CA ASN A 39 4.03 3.32 20.17
C ASN A 39 3.04 3.90 19.13
N CYS A 40 1.76 3.52 19.16
CA CYS A 40 0.75 3.98 18.21
C CYS A 40 0.46 5.48 18.37
N ILE A 41 0.57 6.26 17.29
CA ILE A 41 0.25 7.70 17.30
C ILE A 41 -1.26 7.98 17.34
N ASN A 42 -2.07 7.04 16.85
CA ASN A 42 -3.53 7.19 16.72
C ASN A 42 -4.29 6.62 17.94
N LYS A 43 -3.67 6.56 19.12
CA LYS A 43 -4.31 6.04 20.36
C LYS A 43 -5.60 6.77 20.72
N ALA A 44 -5.63 8.09 20.50
CA ALA A 44 -6.78 8.94 20.79
C ALA A 44 -7.96 8.76 19.81
N LYS A 45 -7.83 7.93 18.77
CA LYS A 45 -8.85 7.70 17.74
C LYS A 45 -9.26 6.22 17.68
N PRO A 46 -10.03 5.72 18.66
CA PRO A 46 -10.43 4.31 18.74
C PRO A 46 -11.29 3.86 17.56
N ALA A 47 -12.05 4.78 16.93
CA ALA A 47 -12.85 4.51 15.73
C ALA A 47 -12.04 3.96 14.55
N LEU A 48 -10.74 4.29 14.45
CA LEU A 48 -9.86 3.84 13.36
C LEU A 48 -9.40 2.38 13.51
N ARG A 49 -9.65 1.74 14.66
CA ARG A 49 -9.22 0.35 14.96
C ARG A 49 -7.77 0.06 14.52
N CYS A 50 -6.86 1.01 14.74
CA CYS A 50 -5.53 1.02 14.14
C CYS A 50 -4.63 -0.13 14.61
N LYS A 51 -4.70 -0.52 15.90
CA LYS A 51 -3.90 -1.61 16.49
C LYS A 51 -2.39 -1.54 16.17
N GLY A 52 -1.80 -0.34 16.18
CA GLY A 52 -0.36 -0.16 15.90
C GLY A 52 0.04 -0.21 14.41
N LYS A 53 -0.91 -0.43 13.48
CA LYS A 53 -0.63 -0.48 12.02
C LYS A 53 -0.01 0.81 11.48
N CYS A 54 -0.31 1.96 12.08
CA CYS A 54 0.30 3.23 11.71
C CYS A 54 1.83 3.23 11.88
N GLN A 55 2.33 2.62 12.96
CA GLN A 55 3.77 2.50 13.23
C GLN A 55 4.44 1.57 12.21
N MET A 56 3.82 0.43 11.90
CA MET A 56 4.29 -0.49 10.86
C MET A 56 4.39 0.20 9.49
N LEU A 57 3.33 0.92 9.08
CA LEU A 57 3.33 1.68 7.83
C LEU A 57 4.40 2.77 7.81
N SER A 58 4.62 3.47 8.93
CA SER A 58 5.67 4.49 9.02
C SER A 58 7.07 3.89 8.81
N LYS A 59 7.36 2.72 9.39
CA LYS A 59 8.63 2.01 9.17
C LYS A 59 8.79 1.59 7.70
N LEU A 60 7.73 1.07 7.09
CA LEU A 60 7.75 0.65 5.68
C LEU A 60 8.03 1.84 4.74
N LYS A 61 7.40 2.99 4.99
CA LYS A 61 7.67 4.23 4.25
C LYS A 61 9.09 4.74 4.46
N GLN A 62 9.67 4.54 5.64
CA GLN A 62 11.05 4.93 5.91
C GLN A 62 12.04 4.07 5.12
N GLU A 63 11.80 2.76 5.01
CA GLU A 63 12.60 1.89 4.14
C GLU A 63 12.46 2.26 2.66
N GLU A 64 11.25 2.54 2.19
CA GLU A 64 11.01 2.97 0.81
C GLU A 64 11.75 4.27 0.48
N LYS A 65 11.75 5.25 1.40
CA LYS A 65 12.52 6.49 1.23
C LYS A 65 14.03 6.25 1.22
N LYS A 66 14.54 5.31 2.02
CA LYS A 66 15.96 4.92 2.01
C LYS A 66 16.33 4.26 0.68
N ASP A 67 15.49 3.37 0.17
CA ASP A 67 15.67 2.76 -1.15
C ASP A 67 15.65 3.82 -2.26
N GLN A 68 14.74 4.79 -2.17
CA GLN A 68 14.58 5.85 -3.17
C GLN A 68 15.71 6.89 -3.16
N ASN A 69 16.33 7.13 -2.00
CA ASN A 69 17.47 8.03 -1.86
C ASN A 69 18.81 7.33 -2.14
N ASN A 70 18.82 6.03 -2.44
CA ASN A 70 20.03 5.33 -2.84
C ASN A 70 20.40 5.71 -4.29
N PRO A 71 21.53 6.41 -4.54
CA PRO A 71 21.93 6.80 -5.88
C PRO A 71 22.10 5.61 -6.84
N ASP A 72 22.48 4.43 -6.33
CA ASP A 72 22.63 3.20 -7.14
C ASP A 72 21.30 2.62 -7.65
N ARG A 73 20.16 3.02 -7.05
CA ARG A 73 18.82 2.51 -7.39
C ARG A 73 17.91 3.57 -8.01
N LYS A 74 18.43 4.78 -8.27
CA LYS A 74 17.69 5.87 -8.89
C LYS A 74 17.58 5.64 -10.40
N GLY A 75 16.73 4.69 -10.80
CA GLY A 75 16.18 4.71 -12.16
C GLY A 75 15.46 6.04 -12.35
N GLU A 76 15.76 6.74 -13.46
CA GLU A 76 15.09 7.98 -13.83
C GLU A 76 13.58 7.85 -13.62
N LYS A 77 13.06 8.62 -12.66
CA LYS A 77 11.62 8.84 -12.54
C LYS A 77 11.21 9.65 -13.75
N LYS A 78 10.89 8.98 -14.86
CA LYS A 78 10.07 9.60 -15.89
C LYS A 78 8.69 9.75 -15.26
N ASP A 79 8.26 11.00 -15.07
CA ASP A 79 6.93 11.32 -14.59
C ASP A 79 5.91 10.57 -15.47
N VAL A 80 5.32 9.52 -14.92
CA VAL A 80 4.24 8.79 -15.58
C VAL A 80 3.02 9.72 -15.51
N THR A 81 2.77 10.41 -16.62
CA THR A 81 1.48 11.06 -16.85
C THR A 81 0.41 9.96 -16.93
N PRO A 82 -0.64 9.98 -16.09
CA PRO A 82 -1.73 9.04 -16.22
C PRO A 82 -2.52 9.37 -17.49
N GLN A 83 -2.19 8.70 -18.59
CA GLN A 83 -3.04 8.71 -19.78
C GLN A 83 -4.25 7.82 -19.49
N TYR A 84 -5.40 8.45 -19.28
CA TYR A 84 -6.68 7.77 -19.13
C TYR A 84 -7.07 7.16 -20.49
N ILE A 85 -7.35 5.86 -20.51
CA ILE A 85 -7.79 5.15 -21.72
C ILE A 85 -9.31 5.24 -21.79
N ASN A 86 -9.83 6.02 -22.73
CA ASN A 86 -11.26 6.13 -23.00
C ASN A 86 -11.70 4.97 -23.91
N THR A 87 -11.80 3.75 -23.38
CA THR A 87 -12.41 2.66 -24.14
C THR A 87 -13.92 2.65 -23.87
N THR A 88 -14.71 3.06 -24.86
CA THR A 88 -16.16 2.88 -24.87
C THR A 88 -16.47 1.41 -25.14
N ALA A 89 -16.57 0.62 -24.08
CA ALA A 89 -17.04 -0.76 -24.18
C ALA A 89 -18.58 -0.76 -24.24
N ASN A 90 -19.15 -1.19 -25.37
CA ASN A 90 -20.57 -1.52 -25.45
C ASN A 90 -20.81 -2.81 -24.66
N VAL A 91 -21.25 -2.69 -23.41
CA VAL A 91 -21.57 -3.83 -22.55
C VAL A 91 -22.95 -4.35 -22.94
N VAL A 92 -22.99 -5.50 -23.60
CA VAL A 92 -24.22 -6.26 -23.80
C VAL A 92 -24.56 -6.98 -22.49
N VAL A 93 -25.59 -6.52 -21.80
CA VAL A 93 -26.08 -7.14 -20.57
C VAL A 93 -27.00 -8.31 -20.95
N LEU A 94 -26.49 -9.54 -20.85
CA LEU A 94 -27.33 -10.74 -20.82
C LEU A 94 -27.79 -10.95 -19.38
N SER A 95 -29.07 -10.65 -19.13
CA SER A 95 -29.69 -10.79 -17.82
C SER A 95 -29.92 -12.27 -17.47
N ASN A 96 -29.51 -12.66 -16.26
CA ASN A 96 -30.23 -13.50 -15.28
C ASN A 96 -29.25 -14.36 -14.47
N ILE A 97 -28.65 -13.78 -13.43
CA ILE A 97 -28.10 -14.54 -12.30
C ILE A 97 -28.65 -13.89 -11.03
N SER A 98 -29.65 -14.53 -10.43
CA SER A 98 -30.19 -14.17 -9.12
C SER A 98 -29.29 -14.75 -8.03
N PHE A 99 -28.34 -13.96 -7.55
CA PHE A 99 -27.52 -14.27 -6.38
C PHE A 99 -28.06 -13.50 -5.17
N SER A 100 -28.69 -14.22 -4.24
CA SER A 100 -29.08 -13.66 -2.95
C SER A 100 -27.85 -13.61 -2.05
N SER A 101 -27.42 -12.39 -1.71
CA SER A 101 -26.54 -12.17 -0.56
C SER A 101 -27.18 -11.14 0.35
N THR A 102 -27.68 -11.60 1.49
CA THR A 102 -28.28 -10.80 2.55
C THR A 102 -27.19 -10.00 3.26
N TYR A 103 -27.13 -8.68 2.99
CA TYR A 103 -26.53 -7.69 3.88
C TYR A 103 -27.59 -6.62 4.25
N PRO A 104 -27.71 -6.22 5.53
CA PRO A 104 -28.67 -5.20 6.00
C PRO A 104 -28.24 -3.74 5.67
N PRO A 105 -29.13 -2.73 5.77
CA PRO A 105 -29.50 -1.96 4.58
C PRO A 105 -29.20 -0.44 4.58
N GLN A 106 -29.31 0.11 3.35
CA GLN A 106 -29.68 1.49 2.92
C GLN A 106 -28.68 2.64 3.05
N ILE A 107 -28.06 2.99 1.90
CA ILE A 107 -27.68 4.37 1.61
C ILE A 107 -28.63 4.85 0.52
N ASN A 108 -29.61 5.67 0.92
CA ASN A 108 -30.46 6.38 -0.02
C ASN A 108 -29.74 7.63 -0.52
N ASP A 109 -29.99 7.91 -1.79
CA ASP A 109 -29.72 9.10 -2.58
C ASP A 109 -28.29 9.42 -3.03
N LEU A 110 -28.11 9.11 -4.32
CA LEU A 110 -27.08 9.58 -5.21
C LEU A 110 -27.46 11.00 -5.69
N THR A 111 -26.99 12.05 -5.03
CA THR A 111 -26.83 13.35 -5.69
C THR A 111 -25.35 13.59 -5.93
N ILE A 112 -24.89 13.35 -7.17
CA ILE A 112 -23.55 13.75 -7.60
C ILE A 112 -23.54 15.28 -7.73
N VAL A 113 -23.29 15.98 -6.63
CA VAL A 113 -22.89 17.39 -6.67
C VAL A 113 -21.39 17.39 -6.99
N HIS A 114 -21.06 17.76 -8.22
CA HIS A 114 -19.69 17.96 -8.66
C HIS A 114 -19.08 19.18 -7.94
N LYS A 115 -18.53 18.97 -6.73
CA LYS A 115 -17.81 20.03 -6.00
C LYS A 115 -16.35 20.05 -6.45
N SER A 116 -16.07 20.88 -7.44
CA SER A 116 -14.70 21.28 -7.80
C SER A 116 -14.05 21.97 -6.59
N PHE A 117 -13.07 21.31 -5.94
CA PHE A 117 -12.25 21.94 -4.91
C PHE A 117 -11.21 22.84 -5.58
N ALA A 118 -11.53 24.13 -5.71
CA ALA A 118 -10.56 25.17 -6.01
C ALA A 118 -10.32 26.00 -4.74
N THR A 119 -9.39 25.58 -3.88
CA THR A 119 -8.72 26.46 -2.91
C THR A 119 -7.49 25.79 -2.31
N PHE A 120 -6.42 25.72 -3.09
CA PHE A 120 -5.09 25.84 -2.50
C PHE A 120 -4.35 26.93 -3.26
N ARG A 121 -4.41 28.15 -2.74
CA ARG A 121 -3.55 29.25 -3.17
C ARG A 121 -2.49 29.47 -2.08
N PRO A 122 -1.19 29.49 -2.40
CA PRO A 122 -0.17 29.88 -1.45
C PRO A 122 -0.31 31.38 -1.10
N PRO A 123 0.15 31.81 0.09
CA PRO A 123 0.16 33.23 0.44
C PRO A 123 1.26 33.95 -0.36
N CYS A 124 0.89 35.01 -1.06
CA CYS A 124 1.83 35.98 -1.60
C CYS A 124 1.99 37.11 -0.59
N CYS A 125 3.20 37.25 -0.02
CA CYS A 125 3.86 38.52 0.23
C CYS A 125 5.27 38.37 -0.33
#